data_AF-A0A2N1UY14-F1
#
_entry.id   AF-A0A2N1UY14-F1
#
_cell.length_a   1.000
_cell.length_b   1.000
_cell.length_c   1.000
_cell.angle_alpha   90.00
_cell.angle_beta   90.00
_cell.angle_gamma   90.00
#
_symmetry.space_group_name_H-M   'P 1'
#
loop_
_entity.id
_entity.type
_entity.pdbx_description
1 polymer ?
#
loop_
_entity_poly.entity_id
_entity_poly.type
_entity_poly.pdbx_seq_one_letter_code
_entity_poly.pdbx_strand_id
1 'polypeptide(L)'
;MRKENLEAWIAMPLILITGGLLALAGSDGGQSFVGLPVFGWCVLLAFGIQWLAFVPAYLGQSETYYDLTGSLTYLSVLALALGLTQNPDPRSLLLAGLCSIWAIRLGSYLFLRVRAVGEDSRFRELKTVWIRYLMAWTMQGLWVCFSLAAALAAITASAKVPLDLYALLGSLVWLLGFGIEAIADHQKSQFRKQQKAKGGFIHTGLWAWSRHPNYFGEILLWIGIALIALPQLQGMQTFCLVSPLFVIVLLTRISGIPMLEEKADKTWGGQPDYEAYKAKTPVLILKPPAGQPDN
;
A
#
# COMPACT_ATOMS: atom_id res chain seq x y z
N MET A 1 30.46 -13.34 0.34
CA MET A 1 29.04 -13.01 0.01
C MET A 1 28.93 -11.49 -0.06
N ARG A 2 28.34 -10.88 -1.10
CA ARG A 2 28.16 -9.42 -1.14
C ARG A 2 27.26 -8.99 0.03
N LYS A 3 27.55 -7.86 0.69
CA LYS A 3 26.85 -7.36 1.89
C LYS A 3 25.31 -7.36 1.74
N GLU A 4 24.84 -6.86 0.61
CA GLU A 4 23.40 -6.81 0.25
C GLU A 4 22.74 -8.19 0.12
N ASN A 5 23.49 -9.27 -0.16
CA ASN A 5 22.94 -10.63 -0.14
C ASN A 5 22.74 -11.12 1.30
N LEU A 6 23.66 -10.75 2.20
CA LEU A 6 23.55 -11.08 3.62
C LEU A 6 22.34 -10.37 4.24
N GLU A 7 22.10 -9.11 3.86
CA GLU A 7 20.90 -8.37 4.28
C GLU A 7 19.62 -9.08 3.85
N ALA A 8 19.55 -9.60 2.63
CA ALA A 8 18.38 -10.36 2.17
C ALA A 8 18.17 -11.66 2.97
N TRP A 9 19.26 -12.37 3.30
CA TRP A 9 19.19 -13.59 4.13
C TRP A 9 18.73 -13.31 5.56
N ILE A 10 19.07 -12.16 6.13
CA ILE A 10 18.63 -11.75 7.48
C ILE A 10 17.18 -11.24 7.44
N ALA A 11 16.81 -10.47 6.41
CA ALA A 11 15.49 -9.89 6.28
C ALA A 11 14.40 -10.95 6.08
N MET A 12 14.68 -12.02 5.34
CA MET A 12 13.69 -13.06 5.04
C MET A 12 13.08 -13.70 6.29
N PRO A 13 13.85 -14.28 7.24
CA PRO A 13 13.30 -14.79 8.49
C PRO A 13 12.54 -13.73 9.29
N LEU A 14 13.06 -12.49 9.34
CA LEU A 14 12.41 -11.40 10.08
C LEU A 14 11.04 -11.06 9.49
N ILE A 15 10.91 -11.02 8.16
CA ILE A 15 9.65 -10.79 7.45
C ILE A 15 8.64 -11.90 7.82
N LEU A 16 9.06 -13.16 7.80
CA LEU A 16 8.18 -14.30 8.08
C LEU A 16 7.76 -14.37 9.54
N ILE A 17 8.69 -14.11 10.47
CA ILE A 17 8.38 -14.01 11.90
C ILE A 17 7.38 -12.87 12.13
N THR A 18 7.61 -11.72 11.52
CA THR A 18 6.72 -10.55 11.65
C THR A 18 5.33 -10.84 11.09
N GLY A 19 5.24 -11.51 9.93
CA GLY A 19 3.98 -11.97 9.36
C GLY A 19 3.26 -13.01 10.24
N GLY A 20 4.01 -13.93 10.85
CA GLY A 20 3.50 -14.92 11.79
C GLY A 20 2.97 -14.29 13.07
N LEU A 21 3.68 -13.32 13.65
CA LEU A 21 3.23 -12.57 14.82
C LEU A 21 1.94 -11.78 14.53
N LEU A 22 1.85 -11.15 13.35
CA LEU A 22 0.63 -10.51 12.91
C LEU A 22 -0.52 -11.51 12.76
N ALA A 23 -0.26 -12.70 12.19
CA ALA A 23 -1.25 -13.75 12.06
C ALA A 23 -1.78 -14.20 13.43
N LEU A 24 -0.89 -14.37 14.41
CA LEU A 24 -1.28 -14.72 15.78
C LEU A 24 -2.16 -13.63 16.41
N ALA A 25 -1.76 -12.37 16.29
CA ALA A 25 -2.53 -11.24 16.85
C ALA A 25 -3.91 -11.09 16.19
N GLY A 26 -3.98 -11.14 14.87
CA GLY A 26 -5.24 -11.00 14.12
C GLY A 26 -6.20 -12.18 14.27
N SER A 27 -5.68 -13.35 14.66
CA SER A 27 -6.46 -14.57 14.87
C SER A 27 -7.16 -14.64 16.24
N ASP A 28 -6.77 -13.80 17.20
CA ASP A 28 -7.31 -13.84 18.56
C ASP A 28 -8.82 -13.55 18.56
N GLY A 29 -9.63 -14.44 19.15
CA GLY A 29 -11.09 -14.34 19.12
C GLY A 29 -11.75 -14.39 17.73
N GLY A 30 -10.97 -14.65 16.66
CA GLY A 30 -11.45 -14.75 15.29
C GLY A 30 -12.07 -16.11 14.97
N GLN A 31 -12.78 -16.17 13.84
CA GLN A 31 -13.34 -17.41 13.33
C GLN A 31 -12.24 -18.33 12.77
N SER A 32 -12.50 -19.65 12.78
CA SER A 32 -11.58 -20.68 12.29
C SER A 32 -12.23 -21.55 11.21
N PHE A 33 -11.40 -22.02 10.27
CA PHE A 33 -11.78 -22.97 9.23
C PHE A 33 -10.79 -24.14 9.21
N VAL A 34 -11.31 -25.37 9.34
CA VAL A 34 -10.51 -26.63 9.38
C VAL A 34 -9.36 -26.57 10.40
N GLY A 35 -9.67 -26.10 11.62
CA GLY A 35 -8.71 -26.06 12.72
C GLY A 35 -7.67 -24.93 12.67
N LEU A 36 -7.67 -24.08 11.63
CA LEU A 36 -6.82 -22.90 11.54
C LEU A 36 -7.66 -21.61 11.52
N PRO A 37 -7.21 -20.53 12.21
CA PRO A 37 -7.89 -19.24 12.13
C PRO A 37 -7.97 -18.71 10.70
N VAL A 38 -9.11 -18.09 10.34
CA VAL A 38 -9.31 -17.54 8.98
C VAL A 38 -8.30 -16.43 8.67
N PHE A 39 -7.94 -15.60 9.66
CA PHE A 39 -6.86 -14.62 9.51
C PHE A 39 -5.52 -15.29 9.17
N GLY A 40 -5.21 -16.42 9.82
CA GLY A 40 -4.03 -17.22 9.51
C GLY A 40 -4.03 -17.73 8.07
N TRP A 41 -5.16 -18.24 7.58
CA TRP A 41 -5.33 -18.63 6.19
C TRP A 41 -5.08 -17.47 5.21
N CYS A 42 -5.53 -16.27 5.57
CA CYS A 42 -5.31 -15.05 4.77
C CYS A 42 -3.82 -14.71 4.65
N VAL A 43 -3.06 -14.80 5.74
CA VAL A 43 -1.61 -14.56 5.73
C VAL A 43 -0.89 -15.62 4.90
N LEU A 44 -1.23 -16.90 5.07
CA LEU A 44 -0.66 -17.99 4.27
C LEU A 44 -0.94 -17.80 2.78
N LEU A 45 -2.17 -17.44 2.41
CA LEU A 45 -2.52 -17.17 1.01
C LEU A 45 -1.72 -15.99 0.46
N ALA A 46 -1.56 -14.91 1.24
CA ALA A 46 -0.82 -13.73 0.83
C ALA A 46 0.63 -14.08 0.45
N PHE A 47 1.36 -14.78 1.32
CA PHE A 47 2.73 -15.22 1.02
C PHE A 47 2.77 -16.27 -0.10
N GLY A 48 1.83 -17.22 -0.10
CA GLY A 48 1.74 -18.27 -1.11
C GLY A 48 1.62 -17.71 -2.53
N ILE A 49 0.74 -16.72 -2.74
CA ILE A 49 0.60 -16.05 -4.05
C ILE A 49 1.92 -15.42 -4.48
N GLN A 50 2.62 -14.71 -3.59
CA GLN A 50 3.90 -14.07 -3.96
C GLN A 50 4.99 -15.06 -4.30
N TRP A 51 5.11 -16.15 -3.55
CA TRP A 51 6.10 -17.19 -3.82
C TRP A 51 5.81 -17.94 -5.10
N LEU A 52 4.53 -18.22 -5.40
CA LEU A 52 4.13 -18.81 -6.67
C LEU A 52 4.42 -17.87 -7.85
N ALA A 53 4.13 -16.58 -7.72
CA ALA A 53 4.39 -15.59 -8.76
C ALA A 53 5.88 -15.29 -8.96
N PHE A 54 6.68 -15.40 -7.90
CA PHE A 54 8.14 -15.26 -7.97
C PHE A 54 8.78 -16.25 -8.96
N VAL A 55 8.31 -17.50 -9.02
CA VAL A 55 8.91 -18.55 -9.86
C VAL A 55 8.95 -18.16 -11.35
N PRO A 56 7.80 -17.90 -12.04
CA PRO A 56 7.84 -17.48 -13.43
C PRO A 56 8.47 -16.09 -13.61
N ALA A 57 8.34 -15.20 -12.63
CA ALA A 57 8.96 -13.87 -12.68
C ALA A 57 10.49 -13.93 -12.68
N TYR A 58 11.08 -14.81 -11.87
CA TYR A 58 12.54 -15.02 -11.82
C TYR A 58 13.04 -15.77 -13.05
N LEU A 59 12.33 -16.83 -13.49
CA LEU A 59 12.69 -17.56 -14.71
C LEU A 59 12.64 -16.67 -15.96
N GLY A 60 11.64 -15.78 -16.04
CA GLY A 60 11.49 -14.82 -17.13
C GLY A 60 12.26 -13.51 -16.94
N GLN A 61 12.97 -13.32 -15.81
CA GLN A 61 13.67 -12.09 -15.44
C GLN A 61 12.80 -10.82 -15.66
N SER A 62 11.54 -10.92 -15.24
CA SER A 62 10.49 -9.95 -15.52
C SER A 62 9.79 -9.51 -14.22
N GLU A 63 9.66 -8.21 -14.05
CA GLU A 63 8.93 -7.54 -12.97
C GLU A 63 7.56 -7.01 -13.40
N THR A 64 7.19 -7.21 -14.67
CA THR A 64 6.01 -6.59 -15.31
C THR A 64 4.71 -6.84 -14.55
N TYR A 65 4.59 -8.00 -13.91
CA TYR A 65 3.38 -8.43 -13.21
C TYR A 65 3.43 -8.17 -11.71
N TYR A 66 4.52 -7.63 -11.15
CA TYR A 66 4.70 -7.49 -9.70
C TYR A 66 3.57 -6.68 -9.05
N ASP A 67 3.26 -5.50 -9.58
CA ASP A 67 2.18 -4.65 -9.04
C ASP A 67 0.78 -5.27 -9.26
N LEU A 68 0.60 -6.02 -10.36
CA LEU A 68 -0.65 -6.72 -10.68
C LEU A 68 -0.88 -7.89 -9.70
N THR A 69 0.15 -8.69 -9.44
CA THR A 69 0.09 -9.80 -8.47
C THR A 69 -0.21 -9.27 -7.07
N GLY A 70 0.43 -8.17 -6.67
CA GLY A 70 0.14 -7.53 -5.39
C GLY A 70 -1.35 -7.20 -5.27
N SER A 71 -1.92 -6.54 -6.28
CA SER A 71 -3.34 -6.16 -6.31
C SER A 71 -4.27 -7.38 -6.33
N LEU A 72 -3.91 -8.43 -7.08
CA LEU A 72 -4.62 -9.70 -7.06
C LEU A 72 -4.60 -10.33 -5.67
N THR A 73 -3.48 -10.23 -4.96
CA THR A 73 -3.34 -10.77 -3.59
C THR A 73 -4.28 -10.07 -2.62
N TYR A 74 -4.41 -8.73 -2.69
CA TYR A 74 -5.41 -8.01 -1.90
C TYR A 74 -6.82 -8.57 -2.13
N LEU A 75 -7.22 -8.74 -3.40
CA LEU A 75 -8.55 -9.24 -3.76
C LEU A 75 -8.77 -10.69 -3.35
N SER A 76 -7.78 -11.57 -3.58
CA SER A 76 -7.85 -12.99 -3.21
C SER A 76 -7.94 -13.18 -1.70
N VAL A 77 -7.18 -12.41 -0.92
CA VAL A 77 -7.19 -12.48 0.54
C VAL A 77 -8.53 -11.97 1.11
N LEU A 78 -9.08 -10.87 0.57
CA LEU A 78 -10.41 -10.38 0.96
C LEU A 78 -11.52 -11.39 0.62
N ALA A 79 -11.46 -11.99 -0.58
CA ALA A 79 -12.42 -13.00 -1.00
C ALA A 79 -12.35 -14.26 -0.12
N LEU A 80 -11.13 -14.70 0.24
CA LEU A 80 -10.93 -15.81 1.17
C LEU A 80 -11.50 -15.49 2.56
N ALA A 81 -11.20 -14.30 3.10
CA ALA A 81 -11.70 -13.87 4.40
C ALA A 81 -13.23 -13.89 4.45
N LEU A 82 -13.90 -13.33 3.43
CA LEU A 82 -15.36 -13.34 3.34
C LEU A 82 -15.93 -14.75 3.12
N GLY A 83 -15.28 -15.58 2.31
CA GLY A 83 -15.76 -16.91 1.98
C GLY A 83 -15.62 -17.93 3.12
N LEU A 84 -14.61 -17.78 3.98
CA LEU A 84 -14.38 -18.66 5.12
C LEU A 84 -15.00 -18.17 6.42
N THR A 85 -15.38 -16.89 6.50
CA THR A 85 -16.09 -16.32 7.65
C THR A 85 -17.57 -16.68 7.58
N GLN A 86 -18.12 -17.26 8.64
CA GLN A 86 -19.55 -17.51 8.77
C GLN A 86 -20.29 -16.19 9.01
N ASN A 87 -21.38 -15.99 8.27
CA ASN A 87 -22.25 -14.81 8.33
C ASN A 87 -21.49 -13.48 8.22
N PRO A 88 -20.91 -13.14 7.04
CA PRO A 88 -20.32 -11.84 6.81
C PRO A 88 -21.33 -10.72 7.06
N ASP A 89 -21.01 -9.81 7.96
CA ASP A 89 -21.88 -8.71 8.36
C ASP A 89 -21.66 -7.47 7.46
N PRO A 90 -22.56 -6.48 7.48
CA PRO A 90 -22.44 -5.28 6.65
C PRO A 90 -21.12 -4.51 6.81
N ARG A 91 -20.50 -4.52 7.99
CA ARG A 91 -19.18 -3.89 8.22
C ARG A 91 -18.08 -4.65 7.48
N SER A 92 -18.12 -5.98 7.51
CA SER A 92 -17.21 -6.84 6.75
C SER A 92 -17.31 -6.58 5.25
N LEU A 93 -18.53 -6.48 4.71
CA LEU A 93 -18.78 -6.19 3.30
C LEU A 93 -18.30 -4.78 2.91
N LEU A 94 -18.52 -3.79 3.77
CA LEU A 94 -18.03 -2.42 3.58
C LEU A 94 -16.49 -2.39 3.51
N LEU A 95 -15.81 -2.99 4.50
CA LEU A 95 -14.35 -3.06 4.55
C LEU A 95 -13.78 -3.75 3.30
N ALA A 96 -14.32 -4.91 2.93
CA ALA A 96 -13.87 -5.64 1.76
C ALA A 96 -14.15 -4.86 0.46
N GLY A 97 -15.30 -4.19 0.35
CA GLY A 97 -15.64 -3.36 -0.79
C GLY A 97 -14.68 -2.18 -0.97
N LEU A 98 -14.42 -1.41 0.10
CA LEU A 98 -13.50 -0.27 0.06
C LEU A 98 -12.07 -0.70 -0.29
N CYS A 99 -11.55 -1.73 0.38
CA CYS A 99 -10.22 -2.27 0.08
C CYS A 99 -10.12 -2.81 -1.36
N SER A 100 -11.18 -3.44 -1.87
CA SER A 100 -11.23 -3.94 -3.26
C SER A 100 -11.24 -2.81 -4.28
N ILE A 101 -12.03 -1.75 -4.05
CA ILE A 101 -12.07 -0.56 -4.91
C ILE A 101 -10.67 0.07 -5.00
N TRP A 102 -10.00 0.23 -3.85
CA TRP A 102 -8.64 0.75 -3.81
C TRP A 102 -7.65 -0.17 -4.56
N ALA A 103 -7.66 -1.47 -4.28
CA ALA A 103 -6.74 -2.43 -4.91
C ALA A 103 -6.92 -2.48 -6.43
N ILE A 104 -8.16 -2.49 -6.93
CA ILE A 104 -8.46 -2.47 -8.36
C ILE A 104 -7.94 -1.17 -9.00
N ARG A 105 -8.20 -0.01 -8.38
CA ARG A 105 -7.78 1.29 -8.92
C ARG A 105 -6.27 1.42 -8.96
N LEU A 106 -5.62 1.20 -7.81
CA LEU A 106 -4.16 1.35 -7.71
C LEU A 106 -3.45 0.31 -8.56
N GLY A 107 -3.89 -0.95 -8.53
CA GLY A 107 -3.34 -2.03 -9.34
C GLY A 107 -3.41 -1.75 -10.84
N SER A 108 -4.59 -1.31 -11.31
CA SER A 108 -4.77 -0.94 -12.72
C SER A 108 -3.89 0.25 -13.10
N TYR A 109 -3.80 1.27 -12.25
CA TYR A 109 -2.96 2.45 -12.48
C TYR A 109 -1.48 2.07 -12.59
N LEU A 110 -0.96 1.29 -11.63
CA LEU A 110 0.44 0.88 -11.60
C LEU A 110 0.79 -0.05 -12.76
N PHE A 111 -0.06 -1.03 -13.06
CA PHE A 111 0.15 -1.95 -14.18
C PHE A 111 0.18 -1.23 -15.53
N LEU A 112 -0.79 -0.34 -15.78
CA LEU A 112 -0.82 0.45 -17.02
C LEU A 112 0.41 1.37 -17.12
N ARG A 113 0.89 1.91 -16.00
CA ARG A 113 2.11 2.71 -15.94
C ARG A 113 3.35 1.89 -16.31
N VAL A 114 3.54 0.71 -15.71
CA VAL A 114 4.68 -0.17 -16.01
C VAL A 114 4.64 -0.59 -17.48
N ARG A 115 3.48 -0.96 -18.02
CA ARG A 115 3.35 -1.25 -19.46
C ARG A 115 3.70 -0.08 -20.37
N ALA A 116 3.42 1.15 -19.96
CA ALA A 116 3.73 2.34 -20.76
C ALA A 116 5.21 2.75 -20.69
N VAL A 117 5.91 2.45 -19.59
CA VAL A 117 7.33 2.76 -19.41
C VAL A 117 8.24 1.61 -19.89
N GLY A 118 7.76 0.38 -19.82
CA GLY A 118 8.46 -0.84 -20.25
C GLY A 118 9.26 -1.54 -19.14
N GLU A 119 9.68 -0.81 -18.12
CA GLU A 119 10.48 -1.33 -17.01
C GLU A 119 10.14 -0.60 -15.71
N ASP A 120 10.29 -1.29 -14.57
CA ASP A 120 10.41 -0.63 -13.27
C ASP A 120 11.88 -0.62 -12.82
N SER A 121 12.48 0.58 -12.80
CA SER A 121 13.90 0.77 -12.46
C SER A 121 14.29 0.21 -11.09
N ARG A 122 13.34 0.02 -10.16
CA ARG A 122 13.61 -0.58 -8.84
C ARG A 122 14.07 -2.04 -8.94
N PHE A 123 13.65 -2.74 -9.98
CA PHE A 123 13.92 -4.18 -10.14
C PHE A 123 15.13 -4.49 -11.02
N ARG A 124 15.69 -3.49 -11.71
CA ARG A 124 16.77 -3.67 -12.69
C ARG A 124 17.93 -4.51 -12.16
N GLU A 125 18.43 -4.17 -10.98
CA GLU A 125 19.50 -4.92 -10.33
C GLU A 125 18.96 -6.04 -9.44
N LEU A 126 17.79 -5.83 -8.84
CA LEU A 126 17.18 -6.74 -7.87
C LEU A 126 16.87 -8.13 -8.46
N LYS A 127 16.33 -8.17 -9.69
CA LYS A 127 15.86 -9.41 -10.33
C LYS A 127 16.98 -10.38 -10.73
N THR A 128 18.20 -9.84 -10.89
CA THR A 128 19.39 -10.62 -11.27
C THR A 128 19.92 -11.50 -10.13
N VAL A 129 19.54 -11.21 -8.88
CA VAL A 129 19.97 -11.96 -7.70
C VAL A 129 18.76 -12.61 -7.05
N TRP A 130 18.63 -13.94 -7.20
CA TRP A 130 17.43 -14.69 -6.81
C TRP A 130 16.95 -14.39 -5.38
N ILE A 131 17.85 -14.37 -4.39
CA ILE A 131 17.47 -14.18 -2.98
C ILE A 131 16.94 -12.77 -2.72
N ARG A 132 17.47 -11.76 -3.41
CA ARG A 132 16.99 -10.38 -3.28
C ARG A 132 15.66 -10.21 -3.97
N TYR A 133 15.48 -10.87 -5.11
CA TYR A 133 14.21 -10.81 -5.81
C TYR A 133 13.12 -11.53 -5.01
N LEU A 134 13.40 -12.73 -4.50
CA LEU A 134 12.50 -13.46 -3.60
C LEU A 134 12.15 -12.63 -2.35
N MET A 135 13.13 -11.91 -1.79
CA MET A 135 12.88 -10.99 -0.67
C MET A 135 11.89 -9.89 -1.04
N ALA A 136 11.96 -9.31 -2.24
CA ALA A 136 10.98 -8.33 -2.70
C ALA A 136 9.56 -8.91 -2.75
N TRP A 137 9.39 -10.08 -3.37
CA TRP A 137 8.10 -10.79 -3.41
C TRP A 137 7.59 -11.14 -2.01
N THR A 138 8.47 -11.62 -1.14
CA THR A 138 8.11 -11.95 0.25
C THR A 138 7.71 -10.69 1.04
N MET A 139 8.42 -9.57 0.84
CA MET A 139 8.08 -8.28 1.42
C MET A 139 6.72 -7.77 0.90
N GLN A 140 6.38 -8.00 -0.38
CA GLN A 140 5.06 -7.68 -0.91
C GLN A 140 3.94 -8.42 -0.17
N GLY A 141 4.16 -9.69 0.17
CA GLY A 141 3.22 -10.49 0.97
C GLY A 141 3.00 -9.87 2.35
N LEU A 142 4.09 -9.47 3.01
CA LEU A 142 4.03 -8.77 4.29
C LEU A 142 3.29 -7.44 4.18
N TRP A 143 3.56 -6.67 3.12
CA TRP A 143 2.88 -5.40 2.85
C TRP A 143 1.37 -5.58 2.73
N VAL A 144 0.91 -6.57 1.95
CA VAL A 144 -0.52 -6.88 1.84
C VAL A 144 -1.10 -7.22 3.22
N CYS A 145 -0.42 -8.07 4.00
CA CYS A 145 -0.91 -8.48 5.32
C CYS A 145 -1.04 -7.31 6.28
N PHE A 146 -0.01 -6.46 6.38
CA PHE A 146 -0.02 -5.33 7.32
C PHE A 146 -0.99 -4.23 6.90
N SER A 147 -1.05 -3.87 5.63
CA SER A 147 -2.01 -2.87 5.14
C SER A 147 -3.44 -3.35 5.39
N LEU A 148 -3.75 -4.61 5.07
CA LEU A 148 -5.09 -5.18 5.32
C LEU A 148 -5.36 -5.58 6.76
N ALA A 149 -4.40 -5.49 7.68
CA ALA A 149 -4.51 -6.10 9.02
C ALA A 149 -5.80 -5.70 9.74
N ALA A 150 -6.10 -4.40 9.83
CA ALA A 150 -7.30 -3.91 10.50
C ALA A 150 -8.59 -4.43 9.83
N ALA A 151 -8.66 -4.42 8.50
CA ALA A 151 -9.80 -4.93 7.75
C ALA A 151 -9.99 -6.44 7.97
N LEU A 152 -8.93 -7.23 7.85
CA LEU A 152 -9.00 -8.69 8.00
C LEU A 152 -9.36 -9.11 9.41
N ALA A 153 -8.83 -8.42 10.42
CA ALA A 153 -9.15 -8.71 11.82
C ALA A 153 -10.64 -8.47 12.09
N ALA A 154 -11.20 -7.36 11.60
CA ALA A 154 -12.63 -7.08 11.70
C ALA A 154 -13.49 -8.07 10.89
N ILE A 155 -13.13 -8.35 9.63
CA ILE A 155 -13.88 -9.28 8.77
C ILE A 155 -13.96 -10.67 9.42
N THR A 156 -12.82 -11.16 9.92
CA THR A 156 -12.70 -12.51 10.48
C THR A 156 -13.07 -12.61 11.96
N ALA A 157 -13.41 -11.48 12.61
CA ALA A 157 -13.84 -11.48 14.00
C ALA A 157 -15.13 -12.28 14.20
N SER A 158 -15.20 -13.00 15.32
CA SER A 158 -16.42 -13.68 15.76
C SER A 158 -17.47 -12.69 16.25
N ALA A 159 -17.03 -11.64 16.94
CA ALA A 159 -17.90 -10.54 17.36
C ALA A 159 -18.35 -9.73 16.14
N LYS A 160 -19.66 -9.52 16.00
CA LYS A 160 -20.25 -8.70 14.92
C LYS A 160 -20.87 -7.45 15.52
N VAL A 161 -20.50 -6.29 14.97
CA VAL A 161 -20.99 -4.98 15.43
C VAL A 161 -21.69 -4.29 14.26
N PRO A 162 -22.98 -3.89 14.40
CA PRO A 162 -23.71 -3.16 13.37
C PRO A 162 -22.97 -1.89 12.92
N LEU A 163 -23.35 -1.35 11.76
CA LEU A 163 -22.80 -0.08 11.29
C LEU A 163 -23.19 1.04 12.27
N ASP A 164 -22.18 1.80 12.69
CA ASP A 164 -22.28 2.85 13.71
C ASP A 164 -21.55 4.12 13.24
N LEU A 165 -21.36 5.07 14.16
CA LEU A 165 -20.66 6.32 13.86
C LEU A 165 -19.23 6.10 13.35
N TYR A 166 -18.53 5.05 13.81
CA TYR A 166 -17.19 4.72 13.34
C TYR A 166 -17.21 4.28 11.88
N ALA A 167 -18.22 3.50 11.47
CA ALA A 167 -18.38 3.13 10.07
C ALA A 167 -18.63 4.36 9.18
N LEU A 168 -19.44 5.33 9.63
CA LEU A 168 -19.68 6.56 8.89
C LEU A 168 -18.42 7.43 8.79
N LEU A 169 -17.78 7.75 9.92
CA LEU A 169 -16.59 8.61 9.97
C LEU A 169 -15.42 7.99 9.20
N GLY A 170 -15.18 6.70 9.39
CA GLY A 170 -14.14 5.98 8.67
C GLY A 170 -14.40 5.94 7.16
N SER A 171 -15.65 5.80 6.72
CA SER A 171 -16.02 5.87 5.30
C SER A 171 -15.80 7.27 4.71
N LEU A 172 -16.12 8.34 5.45
CA LEU A 172 -15.87 9.71 5.01
C LEU A 172 -14.36 10.00 4.88
N VAL A 173 -13.57 9.58 5.87
CA VAL A 173 -12.10 9.69 5.83
C VAL A 173 -11.53 8.89 4.66
N TRP A 174 -12.06 7.69 4.42
CA TRP A 174 -11.67 6.85 3.29
C TRP A 174 -11.96 7.51 1.95
N LEU A 175 -13.17 8.04 1.76
CA LEU A 175 -13.58 8.72 0.52
C LEU A 175 -12.71 9.95 0.24
N LEU A 176 -12.41 10.74 1.27
CA LEU A 176 -11.50 11.87 1.15
C LEU A 176 -10.09 11.43 0.72
N GLY A 177 -9.52 10.43 1.40
CA GLY A 177 -8.20 9.89 1.08
C GLY A 177 -8.14 9.32 -0.35
N PHE A 178 -9.12 8.49 -0.71
CA PHE A 178 -9.23 7.90 -2.04
C PHE A 178 -9.37 8.97 -3.13
N GLY A 179 -10.17 10.02 -2.89
CA GLY A 179 -10.34 11.13 -3.81
C GLY A 179 -9.05 11.92 -4.03
N ILE A 180 -8.34 12.28 -2.96
CA ILE A 180 -7.05 12.96 -3.03
C ILE A 180 -6.05 12.14 -3.84
N GLU A 181 -5.93 10.85 -3.53
CA GLU A 181 -4.99 9.96 -4.20
C GLU A 181 -5.30 9.82 -5.70
N ALA A 182 -6.56 9.53 -6.05
CA ALA A 182 -6.99 9.37 -7.44
C ALA A 182 -6.78 10.65 -8.27
N ILE A 183 -7.09 11.82 -7.70
CA ILE A 183 -6.90 13.11 -8.38
C ILE A 183 -5.41 13.40 -8.55
N ALA A 184 -4.59 13.18 -7.52
CA ALA A 184 -3.14 13.40 -7.57
C ALA A 184 -2.47 12.54 -8.65
N ASP A 185 -2.82 11.25 -8.70
CA ASP A 185 -2.30 10.31 -9.69
C ASP A 185 -2.75 10.66 -11.11
N HIS A 186 -4.00 11.10 -11.28
CA HIS A 186 -4.51 11.59 -12.56
C HIS A 186 -3.74 12.82 -13.03
N GLN A 187 -3.57 13.84 -12.18
CA GLN A 187 -2.81 15.05 -12.46
C GLN A 187 -1.37 14.71 -12.89
N LYS A 188 -0.70 13.81 -12.16
CA LYS A 188 0.65 13.35 -12.48
C LYS A 188 0.73 12.64 -13.83
N SER A 189 -0.25 11.79 -14.14
CA SER A 189 -0.32 11.08 -15.42
C SER A 189 -0.56 12.03 -16.59
N GLN A 190 -1.44 13.02 -16.44
CA GLN A 190 -1.68 14.03 -17.48
C GLN A 190 -0.43 14.88 -17.73
N PHE A 191 0.19 15.37 -16.65
CA PHE A 191 1.44 16.12 -16.75
C PHE A 191 2.53 15.32 -17.51
N ARG A 192 2.71 14.05 -17.17
CA ARG A 192 3.69 13.18 -17.86
C ARG A 192 3.40 13.01 -19.33
N LYS A 193 2.12 12.88 -19.73
CA LYS A 193 1.73 12.78 -21.15
C LYS A 193 2.07 14.05 -21.92
N GLN A 194 1.85 15.21 -21.32
CA GLN A 194 2.12 16.52 -21.93
C GLN A 194 3.62 16.85 -21.98
N GLN A 195 4.40 16.42 -20.99
CA GLN A 195 5.81 16.80 -20.81
C GLN A 195 6.82 15.76 -21.30
N LYS A 196 6.40 14.75 -22.06
CA LYS A 196 7.27 13.64 -22.54
C LYS A 196 8.57 14.09 -23.23
N ALA A 197 8.63 15.32 -23.76
CA ALA A 197 9.80 15.85 -24.46
C ALA A 197 10.59 16.93 -23.70
N LYS A 198 10.12 17.44 -22.55
CA LYS A 198 10.63 18.69 -21.94
C LYS A 198 11.23 18.58 -20.54
N GLY A 199 11.16 17.40 -19.89
CA GLY A 199 11.97 17.11 -18.70
C GLY A 199 11.61 17.83 -17.39
N GLY A 200 10.36 18.26 -17.17
CA GLY A 200 9.95 19.00 -15.95
C GLY A 200 9.32 18.15 -14.83
N PHE A 201 8.96 18.83 -13.73
CA PHE A 201 8.25 18.26 -12.58
C PHE A 201 6.87 18.92 -12.36
N ILE A 202 5.92 18.14 -11.85
CA ILE A 202 4.57 18.63 -11.57
C ILE A 202 4.57 19.45 -10.27
N HIS A 203 3.96 20.62 -10.32
CA HIS A 203 3.89 21.59 -9.21
C HIS A 203 2.55 22.34 -9.18
N THR A 204 1.54 21.83 -9.89
CA THR A 204 0.18 22.42 -10.01
C THR A 204 -0.88 21.45 -9.49
N GLY A 205 -2.09 21.97 -9.23
CA GLY A 205 -3.17 21.17 -8.64
C GLY A 205 -2.84 20.75 -7.21
N LEU A 206 -3.09 19.49 -6.85
CA LEU A 206 -2.77 18.97 -5.52
C LEU A 206 -1.25 18.94 -5.25
N TRP A 207 -0.44 18.89 -6.31
CA TRP A 207 1.02 18.92 -6.20
C TRP A 207 1.53 20.31 -5.80
N ALA A 208 0.73 21.38 -5.92
CA ALA A 208 1.07 22.68 -5.34
C ALA A 208 0.86 22.73 -3.81
N TRP A 209 0.06 21.80 -3.27
CA TRP A 209 -0.32 21.77 -1.85
C TRP A 209 0.56 20.82 -1.03
N SER A 210 1.09 19.79 -1.67
CA SER A 210 1.97 18.77 -1.10
C SER A 210 2.83 18.21 -2.21
N ARG A 211 4.08 17.84 -1.89
CA ARG A 211 4.96 17.17 -2.85
C ARG A 211 4.58 15.71 -3.09
N HIS A 212 3.83 15.09 -2.17
CA HIS A 212 3.37 13.71 -2.27
C HIS A 212 1.88 13.59 -1.86
N PRO A 213 0.97 14.27 -2.56
CA PRO A 213 -0.45 14.31 -2.19
C PRO A 213 -1.10 12.93 -2.36
N ASN A 214 -0.63 12.11 -3.30
CA ASN A 214 -1.10 10.74 -3.49
C ASN A 214 -0.83 9.87 -2.24
N TYR A 215 0.37 9.97 -1.65
CA TYR A 215 0.69 9.23 -0.42
C TYR A 215 -0.08 9.74 0.79
N PHE A 216 -0.38 11.04 0.86
CA PHE A 216 -1.27 11.57 1.89
C PHE A 216 -2.68 10.97 1.79
N GLY A 217 -3.21 10.88 0.56
CA GLY A 217 -4.50 10.23 0.30
C GLY A 217 -4.51 8.75 0.69
N GLU A 218 -3.45 8.02 0.34
CA GLU A 218 -3.26 6.61 0.72
C GLU A 218 -3.20 6.42 2.24
N ILE A 219 -2.49 7.29 2.96
CA ILE A 219 -2.46 7.23 4.43
C ILE A 219 -3.86 7.47 5.01
N LEU A 220 -4.57 8.50 4.53
CA LEU A 220 -5.92 8.82 5.01
C LEU A 220 -6.88 7.66 4.80
N LEU A 221 -6.86 7.00 3.64
CA LEU A 221 -7.79 5.90 3.41
C LEU A 221 -7.52 4.69 4.32
N TRP A 222 -6.26 4.39 4.65
CA TRP A 222 -5.94 3.32 5.60
C TRP A 222 -6.30 3.69 7.04
N ILE A 223 -6.23 4.97 7.41
CA ILE A 223 -6.81 5.47 8.66
C ILE A 223 -8.34 5.26 8.66
N GLY A 224 -9.01 5.55 7.53
CA GLY A 224 -10.44 5.29 7.36
C GLY A 224 -10.80 3.81 7.57
N ILE A 225 -10.03 2.89 6.97
CA ILE A 225 -10.20 1.45 7.18
C ILE A 225 -10.03 1.07 8.66
N ALA A 226 -9.01 1.60 9.34
CA ALA A 226 -8.79 1.34 10.76
C ALA A 226 -9.94 1.85 11.63
N LEU A 227 -10.50 3.02 11.33
CA LEU A 227 -11.68 3.56 12.02
C LEU A 227 -12.91 2.66 11.85
N ILE A 228 -13.17 2.16 10.63
CA ILE A 228 -14.28 1.24 10.37
C ILE A 228 -14.06 -0.10 11.11
N ALA A 229 -12.83 -0.59 11.19
CA ALA A 229 -12.52 -1.85 11.85
C ALA A 229 -12.64 -1.79 13.38
N LEU A 230 -12.25 -0.65 13.98
CA LEU A 230 -12.02 -0.47 15.41
C LEU A 230 -13.08 -1.09 16.34
N PRO A 231 -14.41 -0.87 16.16
CA PRO A 231 -15.42 -1.38 17.10
C PRO A 231 -15.50 -2.91 17.16
N GLN A 232 -14.99 -3.61 16.13
CA GLN A 232 -15.10 -5.05 16.00
C GLN A 232 -13.88 -5.80 16.58
N LEU A 233 -12.78 -5.08 16.83
CA LEU A 233 -11.52 -5.67 17.28
C LEU A 233 -11.58 -5.94 18.79
N GLN A 234 -11.16 -7.13 19.20
CA GLN A 234 -11.08 -7.53 20.61
C GLN A 234 -9.73 -8.17 20.92
N GLY A 235 -9.32 -8.17 22.20
CA GLY A 235 -8.08 -8.82 22.62
C GLY A 235 -6.87 -8.35 21.82
N MET A 236 -6.08 -9.31 21.32
CA MET A 236 -4.89 -9.03 20.53
C MET A 236 -5.19 -8.50 19.11
N GLN A 237 -6.44 -8.58 18.62
CA GLN A 237 -6.79 -8.02 17.32
C GLN A 237 -6.62 -6.51 17.26
N THR A 238 -6.62 -5.80 18.41
CA THR A 238 -6.36 -4.36 18.45
C THR A 238 -4.96 -4.02 17.93
N PHE A 239 -4.00 -4.95 17.98
CA PHE A 239 -2.68 -4.76 17.36
C PHE A 239 -2.77 -4.59 15.84
N CYS A 240 -3.82 -5.09 15.19
CA CYS A 240 -4.03 -4.91 13.75
C CYS A 240 -4.31 -3.44 13.35
N LEU A 241 -4.60 -2.56 14.32
CA LEU A 241 -4.62 -1.10 14.12
C LEU A 241 -3.24 -0.51 13.82
N VAL A 242 -2.18 -1.30 13.86
CA VAL A 242 -0.86 -0.93 13.34
C VAL A 242 -0.86 -0.68 11.83
N SER A 243 -1.88 -1.15 11.08
CA SER A 243 -2.01 -0.98 9.62
C SER A 243 -1.69 0.44 9.11
N PRO A 244 -2.38 1.53 9.52
CA PRO A 244 -2.04 2.87 9.06
C PRO A 244 -0.64 3.33 9.47
N LEU A 245 -0.15 2.94 10.64
CA LEU A 245 1.22 3.26 11.07
C LEU A 245 2.26 2.58 10.18
N PHE A 246 2.00 1.32 9.81
CA PHE A 246 2.81 0.57 8.87
C PHE A 246 2.88 1.28 7.52
N VAL A 247 1.73 1.69 6.96
CA VAL A 247 1.69 2.43 5.69
C VAL A 247 2.44 3.76 5.79
N ILE A 248 2.27 4.51 6.89
CA ILE A 248 3.00 5.76 7.13
C ILE A 248 4.51 5.51 7.11
N VAL A 249 5.01 4.55 7.90
CA VAL A 249 6.45 4.25 7.96
C VAL A 249 6.95 3.77 6.60
N LEU A 250 6.18 2.90 5.93
CA LEU A 250 6.53 2.36 4.62
C LEU A 250 6.69 3.48 3.58
N LEU A 251 5.76 4.43 3.52
CA LEU A 251 5.77 5.50 2.51
C LEU A 251 6.68 6.67 2.86
N THR A 252 6.96 6.91 4.14
CA THR A 252 7.73 8.09 4.57
C THR A 252 9.19 7.80 4.90
N ARG A 253 9.54 6.54 5.23
CA ARG A 253 10.88 6.19 5.73
C ARG A 253 11.56 5.09 4.93
N ILE A 254 10.84 4.06 4.50
CA ILE A 254 11.44 2.87 3.88
C ILE A 254 11.40 2.96 2.36
N SER A 255 10.22 3.25 1.83
CA SER A 255 9.90 3.33 0.41
C SER A 255 9.15 4.64 0.13
N GLY A 256 8.74 4.87 -1.12
CA GLY A 256 7.92 6.02 -1.46
C GLY A 256 8.73 7.33 -1.42
N ILE A 257 8.47 8.19 -0.44
CA ILE A 257 8.96 9.57 -0.39
C ILE A 257 10.49 9.66 -0.49
N PRO A 258 11.31 8.95 0.33
CA PRO A 258 12.75 9.13 0.29
C PRO A 258 13.36 8.80 -1.08
N MET A 259 12.93 7.69 -1.69
CA MET A 259 13.41 7.27 -3.00
C MET A 259 12.97 8.23 -4.12
N LEU A 260 11.75 8.77 -4.03
CA LEU A 260 11.23 9.69 -5.02
C LEU A 260 11.88 11.07 -4.91
N GLU A 261 12.09 11.57 -3.70
CA GLU A 261 12.80 12.83 -3.43
C GLU A 261 14.25 12.74 -3.88
N GLU A 262 14.96 11.66 -3.56
CA GLU A 262 16.34 11.46 -4.00
C GLU A 262 16.43 11.42 -5.54
N LYS A 263 15.50 10.74 -6.20
CA LYS A 263 15.44 10.70 -7.67
C LYS A 263 15.12 12.07 -8.27
N ALA A 264 14.20 12.82 -7.66
CA ALA A 264 13.84 14.17 -8.07
C ALA A 264 15.03 15.12 -7.93
N ASP A 265 15.75 15.06 -6.81
CA ASP A 265 16.96 15.85 -6.57
C ASP A 265 18.07 15.54 -7.56
N LYS A 266 18.28 14.26 -7.90
CA LYS A 266 19.24 13.87 -8.94
C LYS A 266 18.86 14.39 -10.34
N THR A 267 17.58 14.58 -10.60
CA THR A 267 17.07 14.95 -11.93
C THR A 267 16.93 16.47 -12.10
N TRP A 268 16.44 17.16 -11.07
CA TRP A 268 16.05 18.57 -11.10
C TRP A 268 16.77 19.44 -10.05
N GLY A 269 17.58 18.84 -9.18
CA GLY A 269 18.33 19.57 -8.15
C GLY A 269 19.22 20.65 -8.75
N GLY A 270 19.25 21.81 -8.10
CA GLY A 270 19.97 22.99 -8.57
C GLY A 270 19.23 23.82 -9.63
N GLN A 271 18.07 23.39 -10.12
CA GLN A 271 17.20 24.24 -10.94
C GLN A 271 16.45 25.24 -10.04
N PRO A 272 16.50 26.56 -10.31
CA PRO A 272 15.92 27.57 -9.41
C PRO A 272 14.42 27.39 -9.13
N ASP A 273 13.66 26.94 -10.12
CA ASP A 273 12.23 26.68 -10.01
C ASP A 273 11.92 25.43 -9.16
N TYR A 274 12.70 24.36 -9.31
CA TYR A 274 12.58 23.15 -8.48
C TYR A 274 12.91 23.44 -7.01
N GLU A 275 14.00 24.15 -6.74
CA GLU A 275 14.37 24.51 -5.36
C GLU A 275 13.33 25.44 -4.72
N ALA A 276 12.79 26.40 -5.48
CA ALA A 276 11.72 27.27 -5.00
C ALA A 276 10.44 26.50 -4.67
N TYR A 277 10.07 25.53 -5.52
CA TYR A 277 8.94 24.63 -5.27
C TYR A 277 9.18 23.78 -4.02
N LYS A 278 10.35 23.14 -3.90
CA LYS A 278 10.70 22.26 -2.78
C LYS A 278 10.70 23.00 -1.44
N ALA A 279 11.14 24.26 -1.43
CA ALA A 279 11.16 25.11 -0.24
C ALA A 279 9.77 25.56 0.22
N LYS A 280 8.84 25.80 -0.71
CA LYS A 280 7.50 26.33 -0.41
C LYS A 280 6.45 25.24 -0.18
N THR A 281 6.63 24.08 -0.79
CA THR A 281 5.64 22.99 -0.77
C THR A 281 6.02 21.94 0.29
N PRO A 282 5.13 21.67 1.28
CA PRO A 282 5.39 20.63 2.27
C PRO A 282 5.50 19.25 1.63
N VAL A 283 6.21 18.34 2.30
CA VAL A 283 6.46 16.98 1.76
C VAL A 283 5.17 16.17 1.63
N LEU A 284 4.35 16.13 2.69
CA LEU A 284 3.23 15.19 2.78
C LEU A 284 1.89 15.87 3.06
N ILE A 285 1.82 16.72 4.07
CA ILE A 285 0.56 17.36 4.50
C ILE A 285 0.07 18.34 3.44
N LEU A 286 -1.22 18.30 3.12
CA LEU A 286 -1.85 19.29 2.25
C LEU A 286 -1.90 20.64 2.96
N LYS A 287 -1.14 21.61 2.44
CA LYS A 287 -1.17 23.00 2.88
C LYS A 287 -1.53 23.88 1.69
N PRO A 288 -2.48 24.82 1.81
CA PRO A 288 -2.75 25.78 0.75
C PRO A 288 -1.45 26.47 0.30
N PRO A 289 -1.18 26.55 -1.01
CA PRO A 289 0.00 27.26 -1.51
C PRO A 289 -0.07 28.72 -1.06
N ALA A 290 1.05 29.25 -0.59
CA ALA A 290 1.13 30.68 -0.29
C ALA A 290 0.84 31.44 -1.59
N GLY A 291 -0.18 32.32 -1.57
CA GLY A 291 -0.49 33.16 -2.72
C GLY A 291 0.76 33.91 -3.18
N GLN A 292 0.95 34.02 -4.49
CA GLN A 292 1.84 35.08 -4.98
C GLN A 292 1.27 36.39 -4.45
N PRO A 293 2.07 37.30 -3.88
CA PRO A 293 1.59 38.65 -3.67
C PRO A 293 1.13 39.16 -5.04
N ASP A 294 -0.12 39.58 -5.12
CA ASP A 294 -0.69 40.19 -6.33
C ASP A 294 0.27 41.31 -6.78
N ASN A 295 0.72 41.25 -8.04
CA ASN A 295 1.47 42.32 -8.68
C ASN A 295 0.57 43.51 -8.98
#